data_AF-A0A367AHU5-F1
#
_entry.id   AF-A0A367AHU5-F1
#
_cell.length_a   1.000
_cell.length_b   1.000
_cell.length_c   1.000
_cell.angle_alpha   90.00
_cell.angle_beta   90.00
_cell.angle_gamma   90.00
#
_symmetry.space_group_name_H-M   'P 1'
#
loop_
_entity.id
_entity.type
_entity.pdbx_description
1 polymer ?
#
loop_
_entity_poly.entity_id
_entity_poly.type
_entity_poly.pdbx_seq_one_letter_code
_entity_poly.pdbx_strand_id
1 'polypeptide(L)'
;MTAGDWAALDGALLAFRVHGVTAVECRGDRGAVVADVHVLDGPHKGSVDLEVPIAARLLRNQLAASAGSAVLGRLRKAPAKPGQSPSWVLRAVTPEDRAAGLRWSRDHGGAV
;
A
#
# COMPACT_ATOMS: atom_id res chain seq x y z
N MET A 1 -8.17 -12.77 -3.23
CA MET A 1 -7.82 -11.54 -3.95
C MET A 1 -6.44 -11.77 -4.50
N THR A 2 -6.20 -11.71 -5.81
CA THR A 2 -4.83 -11.80 -6.34
C THR A 2 -4.13 -10.48 -6.05
N ALA A 3 -2.86 -10.54 -5.66
CA ALA A 3 -1.96 -9.40 -5.60
C ALA A 3 -2.11 -8.55 -6.87
N GLY A 4 -2.81 -7.42 -6.81
CA GLY A 4 -3.04 -6.56 -7.97
C GLY A 4 -4.45 -6.01 -8.20
N ASP A 5 -5.49 -6.47 -7.48
CA ASP A 5 -6.83 -5.85 -7.60
C ASP A 5 -6.96 -4.56 -6.77
N TRP A 6 -6.07 -3.62 -7.04
CA TRP A 6 -6.08 -2.29 -6.44
C TRP A 6 -7.36 -1.50 -6.77
N ALA A 7 -8.06 -1.89 -7.84
CA ALA A 7 -9.31 -1.27 -8.25
C ALA A 7 -10.43 -1.52 -7.22
N ALA A 8 -10.52 -2.73 -6.67
CA ALA A 8 -11.46 -3.06 -5.61
C ALA A 8 -11.14 -2.37 -4.27
N LEU A 9 -9.89 -1.92 -4.10
CA LEU A 9 -9.41 -1.24 -2.90
C LEU A 9 -9.35 0.30 -3.05
N ASP A 10 -9.89 0.88 -4.13
CA ASP A 10 -9.88 2.33 -4.33
C ASP A 10 -10.69 3.04 -3.24
N GLY A 11 -10.01 3.86 -2.45
CA GLY A 11 -10.56 4.50 -1.28
C GLY A 11 -10.47 3.68 0.01
N ALA A 12 -9.94 2.46 0.02
CA ALA A 12 -9.75 1.72 1.27
C ALA A 12 -8.60 2.30 2.10
N LEU A 13 -8.72 2.20 3.43
CA LEU A 13 -7.61 2.44 4.34
C LEU A 13 -6.74 1.19 4.41
N LEU A 14 -5.47 1.34 4.04
CA LEU A 14 -4.51 0.25 3.99
C LEU A 14 -3.36 0.51 4.97
N ALA A 15 -2.98 -0.53 5.70
CA ALA A 15 -1.73 -0.56 6.45
C ALA A 15 -0.76 -1.50 5.74
N PHE A 16 0.42 -0.98 5.41
CA PHE A 16 1.49 -1.72 4.76
C PHE A 16 2.56 -2.03 5.79
N ARG A 17 3.05 -3.27 5.81
CA ARG A 17 4.31 -3.61 6.48
C ARG A 17 5.36 -3.83 5.41
N VAL A 18 6.29 -2.88 5.26
CA VAL A 18 7.25 -2.93 4.16
C VAL A 18 8.44 -3.79 4.56
N HIS A 19 8.63 -4.93 3.91
CA HIS A 19 9.76 -5.82 4.16
C HIS A 19 11.03 -5.32 3.47
N GLY A 20 10.91 -4.83 2.23
CA GLY A 20 12.04 -4.28 1.50
C GLY A 20 11.81 -4.16 0.00
N VAL A 21 12.83 -3.69 -0.72
CA VAL A 21 12.84 -3.66 -2.18
C VAL A 21 13.50 -4.93 -2.68
N THR A 22 12.80 -5.69 -3.52
CA THR A 22 13.38 -6.84 -4.22
C THR A 22 14.02 -6.41 -5.52
N ALA A 23 15.07 -7.13 -5.92
CA ALA A 23 15.71 -6.98 -7.22
C ALA A 23 14.91 -7.63 -8.37
N VAL A 24 13.71 -8.14 -8.13
CA VAL A 24 12.92 -8.81 -9.17
C VAL A 24 12.50 -7.79 -10.22
N GLU A 25 13.06 -7.90 -11.42
CA GLU A 25 12.70 -7.07 -12.57
C GLU A 25 11.27 -7.36 -13.00
N CYS A 26 10.36 -6.41 -12.72
CA CYS A 26 9.02 -6.42 -13.27
C CYS A 26 8.97 -5.46 -14.47
N ARG A 27 8.94 -6.03 -15.69
CA ARG A 27 8.74 -5.31 -16.97
C ARG A 27 9.49 -3.97 -17.06
N GLY A 28 10.82 -3.99 -16.87
CA GLY A 28 11.69 -2.83 -17.11
C GLY A 28 11.65 -1.72 -16.05
N ASP A 29 10.96 -1.91 -14.93
CA ASP A 29 10.98 -0.99 -13.79
C ASP A 29 11.93 -1.50 -12.69
N ARG A 30 12.62 -0.57 -12.00
CA ARG A 30 13.64 -0.87 -10.97
C ARG A 30 13.02 -1.57 -9.75
N GLY A 31 12.92 -2.90 -9.78
CA GLY A 31 12.48 -3.72 -8.64
C GLY A 31 11.03 -3.51 -8.20
N ALA A 32 10.55 -4.42 -7.36
CA ALA A 32 9.26 -4.34 -6.68
C ALA A 32 9.46 -4.26 -5.17
N VAL A 33 8.64 -3.48 -4.48
CA VAL A 33 8.62 -3.46 -3.01
C VAL A 33 7.77 -4.62 -2.54
N VAL A 34 8.31 -5.48 -1.67
CA VAL A 34 7.52 -6.53 -1.01
C VAL A 34 7.01 -5.99 0.32
N ALA A 35 5.69 -6.05 0.50
CA ALA A 35 5.03 -5.59 1.70
C ALA A 35 3.80 -6.43 2.02
N ASP A 36 3.48 -6.58 3.30
CA ASP A 36 2.18 -7.10 3.72
C ASP A 36 1.15 -5.97 3.62
N VAL A 37 -0.01 -6.26 3.06
CA VAL A 37 -1.11 -5.31 2.86
C VAL A 37 -2.27 -5.72 3.74
N HIS A 38 -2.60 -4.88 4.70
CA HIS A 38 -3.75 -5.06 5.59
C HIS A 38 -4.84 -4.04 5.22
N VAL A 39 -6.04 -4.54 4.95
CA VAL A 39 -7.19 -3.70 4.65
C VAL A 39 -7.94 -3.39 5.94
N LEU A 40 -7.91 -2.14 6.38
CA LEU A 40 -8.50 -1.73 7.66
C LEU A 40 -9.94 -1.20 7.52
N ASP A 41 -10.35 -0.83 6.31
CA ASP A 41 -11.64 -0.21 6.02
C ASP A 41 -12.18 -0.63 4.65
N GLY A 42 -13.48 -0.43 4.43
CA GLY A 42 -14.18 -0.75 3.19
C GLY A 42 -14.71 -2.18 3.10
N PRO A 43 -15.16 -2.60 1.91
CA PRO A 43 -15.82 -3.91 1.71
C PRO A 43 -14.90 -5.11 1.97
N HIS A 44 -13.59 -4.89 1.97
CA HIS A 44 -12.57 -5.92 2.19
C HIS A 44 -11.91 -5.82 3.57
N LYS A 45 -12.50 -5.09 4.53
CA LYS A 45 -11.95 -4.92 5.88
C LYS A 45 -11.63 -6.27 6.54
N GLY A 46 -10.41 -6.36 7.09
CA GLY A 46 -9.88 -7.58 7.71
C GLY A 46 -9.13 -8.50 6.75
N SER A 47 -9.12 -8.19 5.45
CA SER A 47 -8.29 -8.91 4.48
C SER A 47 -6.82 -8.59 4.71
N VAL A 48 -5.98 -9.62 4.61
CA VAL A 48 -4.53 -9.53 4.73
C VAL A 48 -3.92 -10.26 3.57
N ASP A 49 -3.13 -9.55 2.78
CA ASP A 49 -2.31 -10.11 1.71
C ASP A 49 -0.84 -10.02 2.14
N LEU A 50 -0.18 -11.16 2.30
CA LEU A 50 1.21 -11.24 2.78
C LEU A 50 2.18 -11.21 1.60
N GLU A 51 3.36 -10.62 1.82
CA GLU A 51 4.48 -10.60 0.89
C GLU A 51 4.11 -10.16 -0.55
N VAL A 52 3.23 -9.16 -0.66
CA VAL A 52 2.72 -8.70 -1.94
C VAL A 52 3.81 -7.91 -2.69
N PRO A 53 4.15 -8.28 -3.94
CA PRO A 53 5.05 -7.50 -4.76
C PRO A 53 4.35 -6.28 -5.36
N ILE A 54 4.78 -5.08 -4.95
CA ILE A 54 4.23 -3.79 -5.37
C ILE A 54 5.18 -3.16 -6.40
N ALA A 55 4.79 -3.24 -7.67
CA ALA A 55 5.54 -2.67 -8.80
C ALA A 55 4.98 -1.31 -9.29
N ALA A 56 3.84 -0.86 -8.77
CA ALA A 56 3.23 0.40 -9.19
C ALA A 56 4.15 1.59 -8.85
N ARG A 57 4.74 2.23 -9.86
CA ARG A 57 5.87 3.17 -9.71
C ARG A 57 5.74 4.19 -8.57
N LEU A 58 4.61 4.89 -8.47
CA LEU A 58 4.42 5.89 -7.41
C LEU A 58 4.25 5.26 -6.04
N LEU A 59 3.38 4.24 -5.93
CA LEU A 59 3.18 3.49 -4.69
C LEU A 59 4.48 2.84 -4.20
N ARG A 60 5.24 2.22 -5.11
CA ARG A 60 6.57 1.65 -4.84
C ARG A 60 7.50 2.72 -4.28
N ASN A 61 7.59 3.89 -4.94
CA ASN A 61 8.49 4.94 -4.47
C ASN A 61 8.10 5.47 -3.08
N GLN A 62 6.80 5.55 -2.76
CA GLN A 62 6.33 5.93 -1.43
C GLN A 62 6.69 4.88 -0.38
N LEU A 63 6.49 3.60 -0.68
CA LEU A 63 6.75 2.51 0.27
C LEU A 63 8.25 2.21 0.43
N ALA A 64 9.04 2.34 -0.63
CA ALA A 64 10.49 2.12 -0.59
C ALA A 64 11.19 3.07 0.38
N ALA A 65 10.69 4.30 0.54
CA ALA A 65 11.18 5.26 1.53
C ALA A 65 10.94 4.83 2.99
N SER A 66 10.05 3.85 3.20
CA SER A 66 9.65 3.33 4.51
C SER A 66 9.98 1.84 4.64
N ALA A 67 10.98 1.35 3.92
CA ALA A 67 11.44 -0.04 4.04
C ALA A 67 11.81 -0.39 5.50
N GLY A 68 11.28 -1.51 6.00
CA GLY A 68 11.44 -1.95 7.39
C GLY A 68 10.46 -1.30 8.38
N SER A 69 9.58 -0.41 7.92
CA SER A 69 8.57 0.26 8.75
C SER A 69 7.15 -0.05 8.26
N ALA A 70 6.17 0.27 9.10
CA ALA A 70 4.77 0.22 8.69
C ALA A 70 4.31 1.58 8.15
N VAL A 71 3.43 1.56 7.16
CA VAL A 71 2.91 2.76 6.49
C VAL A 71 1.40 2.68 6.46
N LEU A 72 0.72 3.72 6.97
CA LEU A 72 -0.73 3.85 6.89
C LEU A 72 -1.09 4.85 5.78
N GLY A 73 -2.01 4.45 4.90
CA GLY A 73 -2.40 5.31 3.79
C GLY A 73 -3.75 4.93 3.19
N ARG A 74 -4.48 5.92 2.69
CA ARG A 74 -5.70 5.66 1.92
C ARG A 74 -5.34 5.49 0.45
N LEU A 75 -5.66 4.34 -0.12
CA LEU A 75 -5.34 4.05 -1.52
C LEU A 75 -6.22 4.89 -2.43
N ARG A 76 -5.63 5.61 -3.38
CA ARG A 76 -6.36 6.36 -4.41
C ARG A 76 -5.61 6.34 -5.73
N LYS A 77 -6.35 6.57 -6.83
CA LYS A 77 -5.76 6.90 -8.12
C LYS A 77 -5.16 8.30 -8.11
N ALA A 78 -3.92 8.44 -8.58
CA ALA A 78 -3.31 9.73 -8.87
C ALA A 78 -3.95 10.36 -10.11
N PRO A 79 -3.97 11.69 -10.22
CA PRO A 79 -4.40 12.36 -11.43
C PRO A 79 -3.54 11.89 -12.61
N ALA A 80 -4.20 11.34 -13.64
CA ALA A 80 -3.54 10.90 -14.85
C ALA A 80 -3.08 12.11 -15.67
N LYS A 81 -1.88 12.02 -16.25
CA LYS A 81 -1.49 12.92 -17.34
C LYS A 81 -2.22 12.49 -18.62
N PRO A 82 -2.54 13.43 -19.54
CA PRO A 82 -3.16 13.06 -20.83
C PRO A 82 -2.35 11.96 -21.52
N GLY A 83 -3.02 10.85 -21.87
CA GLY A 83 -2.39 9.70 -22.54
C GLY A 83 -1.70 8.67 -21.63
N GLN A 84 -1.78 8.80 -20.30
CA GLN A 84 -1.24 7.80 -19.37
C GLN A 84 -2.32 7.22 -18.45
N SER A 85 -2.18 5.94 -18.09
CA SER A 85 -3.04 5.33 -17.07
C SER A 85 -2.74 5.94 -15.68
N PRO A 86 -3.77 6.21 -14.86
CA PRO A 86 -3.56 6.72 -13.51
C PRO A 86 -2.77 5.71 -12.67
N SER A 87 -1.76 6.20 -11.96
CA SER A 87 -0.97 5.39 -11.04
C SER A 87 -1.62 5.36 -9.66
N TRP A 88 -1.42 4.28 -8.91
CA TRP A 88 -1.88 4.17 -7.52
C TRP A 88 -0.96 4.95 -6.56
N VAL A 89 -1.56 5.63 -5.59
CA VAL A 89 -0.86 6.40 -4.55
C VAL A 89 -1.53 6.24 -3.19
N LEU A 90 -0.73 6.39 -2.14
CA LEU A 90 -1.23 6.57 -0.78
C LEU A 90 -1.44 8.05 -0.51
N ARG A 91 -2.67 8.40 -0.13
CA ARG A 91 -3.03 9.72 0.37
C ARG A 91 -2.90 9.77 1.89
N ALA A 92 -2.75 10.99 2.39
CA ALA A 92 -2.77 11.26 3.80
C ALA A 92 -4.05 10.73 4.44
N VAL A 93 -3.88 10.12 5.60
CA VAL A 93 -4.94 9.55 6.42
C VAL A 93 -5.63 10.65 7.21
N THR A 94 -6.93 10.51 7.45
CA THR A 94 -7.66 11.41 8.36
C THR A 94 -7.28 11.13 9.82
N PRO A 95 -7.62 12.01 10.77
CA PRO A 95 -7.47 11.71 12.20
C PRO A 95 -8.23 10.43 12.63
N GLU A 96 -9.37 10.15 12.01
CA GLU A 96 -10.18 8.96 12.27
C GLU A 96 -9.47 7.69 11.76
N ASP A 97 -8.89 7.76 10.55
CA ASP A 97 -8.09 6.68 9.97
C ASP A 97 -6.87 6.36 10.86
N ARG A 98 -6.22 7.39 11.42
CA ARG A 98 -5.08 7.22 12.34
C ARG A 98 -5.46 6.41 13.58
N ALA A 99 -6.68 6.56 14.10
CA ALA A 99 -7.15 5.76 15.24
C ALA A 99 -7.28 4.26 14.88
N ALA A 100 -7.73 3.95 13.66
CA ALA A 100 -7.77 2.58 13.15
C ALA A 100 -6.35 2.01 12.96
N GLY A 101 -5.44 2.80 12.39
CA GLY A 101 -4.03 2.42 12.24
C GLY A 101 -3.32 2.17 13.57
N LEU A 102 -3.54 3.02 14.58
CA LEU A 102 -2.97 2.85 15.92
C LEU A 102 -3.48 1.59 16.64
N ARG A 103 -4.71 1.13 16.34
CA ARG A 103 -5.20 -0.16 16.84
C ARG A 103 -4.47 -1.31 16.16
N TRP A 104 -4.44 -1.30 14.83
CA TRP A 104 -3.73 -2.31 14.05
C TRP A 104 -2.24 -2.44 14.44
N SER A 105 -1.57 -1.31 14.64
CA SER A 105 -0.17 -1.20 15.05
C SER A 105 0.13 -1.94 16.35
N ARG A 106 -0.77 -1.85 17.35
CA ARG A 106 -0.61 -2.56 18.62
C ARG A 106 -0.72 -4.07 18.45
N ASP A 107 -1.62 -4.52 17.58
CA ASP A 107 -1.88 -5.94 17.36
C ASP A 107 -0.79 -6.61 16.50
N HIS A 108 -0.08 -5.84 15.66
CA HIS A 108 0.88 -6.35 14.66
C HIS A 108 2.33 -5.90 14.88
N GLY A 109 2.58 -5.12 15.93
CA GLY A 109 3.93 -4.73 16.38
C GLY A 109 4.66 -3.74 15.46
N GLY A 110 3.97 -3.01 14.59
CA GLY A 110 4.57 -2.03 13.67
C GLY A 110 4.13 -0.61 13.99
N ALA A 111 5.07 0.32 14.21
CA ALA A 111 4.73 1.75 14.39
C ALA A 111 4.24 2.35 13.05
N VAL A 112 3.06 2.99 13.07
CA VAL A 112 2.41 3.65 11.91
C VAL A 112 2.19 5.13 12.12
#